data_AF-A0A2A4T946-F1
#
_entry.id   AF-A0A2A4T946-F1
#
_cell.length_a   1.000
_cell.length_b   1.000
_cell.length_c   1.000
_cell.angle_alpha   90.00
_cell.angle_beta   90.00
_cell.angle_gamma   90.00
#
_symmetry.space_group_name_H-M   'P 1'
#
loop_
_entity.id
_entity.type
_entity.pdbx_description
1 polymer ?
#
loop_
_entity_poly.entity_id
_entity_poly.type
_entity_poly.pdbx_seq_one_letter_code
_entity_poly.pdbx_strand_id
1 'polypeptide(L)'
;MMNTKFSFVNKLLVGLSIFAVLVVLVFPALAIATEHDLPDGGDTSPSGISNPLNDITSIPQFLEKIFEKIVIPIGFSIATLMIIYSGFLFVVAQGNPTKLEKAKTAFLWTVIGTAVLLGSWAIASVIEATINDIRG
;
A
#
# COMPACT_ATOMS: atom_id res chain seq x y z
N MET A 1 -38.25 -12.04 15.46
CA MET A 1 -37.80 -11.76 14.07
C MET A 1 -36.52 -10.92 14.12
N MET A 2 -35.39 -11.50 14.58
CA MET A 2 -34.18 -10.73 14.94
C MET A 2 -32.86 -11.43 14.57
N ASN A 3 -32.86 -12.30 13.56
CA ASN A 3 -31.70 -13.16 13.25
C ASN A 3 -31.10 -12.91 11.85
N THR A 4 -31.72 -12.05 11.03
CA THR A 4 -31.26 -11.77 9.66
C THR A 4 -30.09 -10.79 9.61
N LYS A 5 -30.01 -9.81 10.51
CA LYS A 5 -28.93 -8.80 10.49
C LYS A 5 -27.57 -9.36 10.92
N PHE A 6 -27.55 -10.30 11.87
CA PHE A 6 -26.31 -10.93 12.34
C PHE A 6 -25.73 -11.91 11.31
N SER A 7 -26.61 -12.63 10.60
CA SER A 7 -26.26 -13.46 9.44
C SER A 7 -25.62 -12.64 8.30
N PHE A 8 -26.12 -11.43 8.02
CA PHE A 8 -25.56 -10.56 6.98
C PHE A 8 -24.16 -10.05 7.34
N VAL A 9 -23.94 -9.62 8.58
CA VAL A 9 -22.63 -9.14 9.04
C VAL A 9 -21.59 -10.26 9.02
N ASN A 10 -21.93 -11.47 9.46
CA ASN A 10 -21.01 -12.61 9.39
C ASN A 10 -20.69 -13.01 7.94
N LYS A 11 -21.68 -12.96 7.03
CA LYS A 11 -21.47 -13.20 5.59
C LYS A 11 -20.58 -12.13 4.94
N LEU A 12 -20.74 -10.86 5.34
CA LEU A 12 -19.91 -9.74 4.87
C LEU A 12 -18.47 -9.85 5.38
N LEU A 13 -18.29 -10.20 6.66
CA LEU A 13 -16.98 -10.36 7.29
C LEU A 13 -16.23 -11.55 6.69
N VAL A 14 -16.91 -12.69 6.50
CA VAL A 14 -16.32 -13.86 5.81
C VAL A 14 -15.98 -13.51 4.35
N GLY A 15 -16.82 -12.73 3.65
CA GLY A 15 -16.52 -12.25 2.31
C GLY A 15 -15.29 -11.33 2.24
N LEU A 16 -15.12 -10.43 3.20
CA LEU A 16 -13.96 -9.52 3.29
C LEU A 16 -12.68 -10.29 3.63
N SER A 17 -12.75 -11.29 4.52
CA SER A 17 -11.63 -12.16 4.85
C SER A 17 -11.22 -13.04 3.67
N ILE A 18 -12.18 -13.59 2.93
CA ILE A 18 -11.91 -14.37 1.71
C ILE A 18 -11.30 -13.47 0.64
N PHE A 19 -11.81 -12.25 0.45
CA PHE A 19 -11.22 -11.29 -0.48
C PHE A 19 -9.79 -10.91 -0.09
N ALA A 20 -9.52 -10.67 1.19
CA ALA A 20 -8.17 -10.39 1.69
C ALA A 20 -7.21 -11.58 1.47
N VAL A 21 -7.67 -12.82 1.69
CA VAL A 21 -6.86 -14.03 1.43
C VAL A 21 -6.64 -14.25 -0.07
N LEU A 22 -7.64 -13.98 -0.90
CA LEU A 22 -7.54 -14.08 -2.36
C LEU A 22 -6.59 -13.01 -2.92
N VAL A 23 -6.64 -11.79 -2.39
CA VAL A 23 -5.69 -10.73 -2.68
C VAL A 23 -4.26 -11.14 -2.29
N VAL A 24 -4.05 -11.69 -1.09
CA VAL A 24 -2.72 -12.17 -0.64
C VAL A 24 -2.20 -13.34 -1.49
N LEU A 25 -3.09 -14.19 -2.02
CA LEU A 25 -2.71 -15.31 -2.91
C LEU A 25 -2.53 -14.89 -4.38
N VAL A 26 -3.19 -13.83 -4.84
CA VAL A 26 -3.09 -13.30 -6.22
C VAL A 26 -1.97 -12.26 -6.35
N PHE A 27 -1.62 -11.56 -5.27
CA PHE A 27 -0.49 -10.61 -5.24
C PHE A 27 0.87 -11.21 -5.66
N PRO A 28 1.27 -12.45 -5.27
CA PRO A 28 2.49 -13.05 -5.79
C PRO A 28 2.40 -13.34 -7.30
N ALA A 29 1.20 -13.54 -7.86
CA ALA A 29 1.02 -13.76 -9.30
C ALA A 29 1.14 -12.46 -10.13
N LEU A 30 0.78 -11.30 -9.56
CA LEU A 30 1.09 -9.99 -10.18
C LEU A 30 2.57 -9.59 -10.01
N ALA A 31 3.30 -10.25 -9.10
CA ALA A 31 4.71 -10.03 -8.85
C ALA A 31 5.64 -10.93 -9.68
N ILE A 32 5.10 -11.83 -10.53
CA ILE A 32 5.92 -12.62 -11.45
C ILE A 32 6.38 -11.71 -12.60
N ALA A 33 7.68 -11.40 -12.53
CA ALA A 33 8.62 -11.06 -13.60
C ALA A 33 8.02 -10.74 -14.98
N THR A 34 7.95 -9.45 -15.32
CA THR A 34 8.21 -9.05 -16.71
C THR A 34 9.72 -9.18 -16.93
N GLU A 35 10.11 -10.33 -17.44
CA GLU A 35 11.39 -10.53 -18.12
C GLU A 35 11.42 -9.56 -19.30
N HIS A 36 12.34 -8.59 -19.24
CA HIS A 36 12.61 -7.70 -20.35
C HIS A 36 13.89 -8.19 -21.00
N ASP A 37 13.75 -9.10 -21.96
CA ASP A 37 14.81 -9.43 -22.90
C ASP A 37 15.11 -8.18 -23.72
N LEU A 38 16.18 -7.48 -23.37
CA LEU A 38 16.87 -6.58 -24.30
C LEU A 38 18.21 -7.18 -24.69
N PRO A 39 18.64 -6.96 -25.96
CA PRO A 39 19.82 -7.58 -26.51
C PRO A 39 21.08 -7.14 -25.77
N ASP A 40 21.91 -8.15 -25.51
CA ASP A 40 23.31 -8.11 -25.14
C ASP A 40 24.03 -6.82 -25.59
N GLY A 41 24.60 -6.12 -24.61
CA GLY A 41 25.20 -4.81 -24.77
C GLY A 41 26.20 -4.48 -23.67
N GLY A 42 27.07 -5.43 -23.34
CA GLY A 42 28.37 -5.16 -22.71
C GLY A 42 28.35 -4.90 -21.20
N ASP A 43 28.62 -5.93 -20.42
CA ASP A 43 29.57 -5.83 -19.31
C ASP A 43 30.27 -7.16 -19.09
N THR A 44 31.54 -7.21 -19.50
CA THR A 44 32.45 -8.27 -19.12
C THR A 44 32.70 -8.22 -17.62
N SER A 45 32.11 -9.14 -16.87
CA SER A 45 32.73 -9.64 -15.65
C SER A 45 32.65 -11.17 -15.63
N PRO A 46 33.74 -11.85 -16.01
CA PRO A 46 33.85 -13.28 -15.76
C PRO A 46 34.02 -13.47 -14.24
N SER A 47 33.14 -14.27 -13.62
CA SER A 47 33.27 -14.71 -12.22
C SER A 47 32.96 -13.66 -11.13
N GLY A 48 31.74 -13.13 -11.11
CA GLY A 48 31.20 -12.36 -9.96
C GLY A 48 29.83 -12.91 -9.56
N ILE A 49 29.55 -12.96 -8.25
CA ILE A 49 28.23 -13.38 -7.73
C ILE A 49 27.16 -12.45 -8.32
N SER A 50 26.24 -13.01 -9.10
CA SER A 50 25.05 -12.29 -9.57
C SER A 50 24.23 -11.88 -8.35
N ASN A 51 23.99 -10.58 -8.19
CA ASN A 51 23.21 -10.07 -7.08
C ASN A 51 21.78 -10.66 -7.13
N PRO A 52 21.34 -11.48 -6.15
CA PRO A 52 20.01 -12.10 -6.15
C PRO A 52 18.87 -11.07 -6.02
N LEU A 53 19.20 -9.79 -5.87
CA LEU A 53 18.26 -8.67 -5.86
C LEU A 53 18.04 -8.04 -7.24
N ASN A 54 18.70 -8.54 -8.31
CA ASN A 54 18.68 -8.06 -9.71
C ASN A 54 18.82 -6.53 -9.87
N ASP A 55 19.90 -6.08 -10.53
CA ASP A 55 20.09 -4.69 -10.99
C ASP A 55 20.14 -3.58 -9.91
N ILE A 56 20.29 -3.95 -8.63
CA ILE A 56 20.51 -2.99 -7.55
C ILE A 56 22.01 -2.83 -7.33
N THR A 57 22.62 -1.80 -7.92
CA THR A 57 24.06 -1.53 -7.80
C THR A 57 24.38 -0.45 -6.77
N SER A 58 23.37 0.22 -6.20
CA SER A 58 23.55 1.31 -5.23
C SER A 58 22.45 1.36 -4.15
N ILE A 59 22.82 1.81 -2.94
CA ILE A 59 21.90 1.96 -1.79
C ILE A 59 20.65 2.81 -2.10
N PRO A 60 20.72 3.92 -2.86
CA PRO A 60 19.52 4.67 -3.25
C PRO A 60 18.53 3.86 -4.11
N GLN A 61 19.03 3.10 -5.10
CA GLN A 61 18.19 2.23 -5.94
C GLN A 61 17.52 1.12 -5.13
N PHE A 62 18.20 0.61 -4.10
CA PHE A 62 17.61 -0.35 -3.17
C PHE A 62 16.42 0.23 -2.42
N LEU A 63 16.58 1.46 -1.90
CA LEU A 63 15.51 2.17 -1.22
C LEU A 63 14.33 2.41 -2.17
N GLU A 64 14.57 2.98 -3.36
CA GLU A 64 13.51 3.23 -4.35
C GLU A 64 12.73 1.96 -4.69
N LYS A 65 13.43 0.84 -4.98
CA LYS A 65 12.78 -0.45 -5.26
C LYS A 65 11.94 -0.95 -4.08
N ILE A 66 12.38 -0.79 -2.84
CA ILE A 66 11.60 -1.17 -1.65
C ILE A 66 10.36 -0.30 -1.50
N PHE A 67 10.51 1.03 -1.64
CA PHE A 67 9.39 1.94 -1.52
C PHE A 67 8.34 1.66 -2.59
N GLU A 68 8.75 1.47 -3.84
CA GLU A 68 7.85 1.18 -4.97
C GLU A 68 7.19 -0.20 -4.87
N LYS A 69 7.97 -1.26 -4.58
CA LYS A 69 7.47 -2.64 -4.60
C LYS A 69 6.76 -3.08 -3.33
N ILE A 70 7.09 -2.48 -2.19
CA ILE A 70 6.61 -2.95 -0.87
C ILE A 70 5.76 -1.88 -0.20
N VAL A 71 6.29 -0.66 -0.03
CA VAL A 71 5.66 0.37 0.81
C VAL A 71 4.39 0.93 0.16
N ILE A 72 4.44 1.27 -1.13
CA ILE A 72 3.31 1.82 -1.89
C ILE A 72 2.11 0.84 -1.91
N PRO A 73 2.22 -0.41 -2.41
CA PRO A 73 1.06 -1.30 -2.51
C PRO A 73 0.45 -1.68 -1.15
N ILE A 74 1.28 -1.86 -0.12
CA ILE A 74 0.82 -2.16 1.24
C ILE A 74 0.16 -0.92 1.86
N GLY A 75 0.78 0.26 1.70
CA GLY A 75 0.27 1.52 2.23
C GLY A 75 -1.12 1.87 1.69
N PHE A 76 -1.30 1.77 0.37
CA PHE A 76 -2.61 2.01 -0.25
C PHE A 76 -3.68 0.99 0.17
N SER A 77 -3.29 -0.27 0.32
CA SER A 77 -4.21 -1.32 0.79
C SER A 77 -4.69 -1.05 2.23
N ILE A 78 -3.78 -0.69 3.13
CA ILE A 78 -4.11 -0.37 4.53
C ILE A 78 -4.96 0.90 4.62
N ALA A 79 -4.61 1.95 3.87
CA ALA A 79 -5.38 3.19 3.83
C ALA A 79 -6.84 2.96 3.41
N THR A 80 -7.04 2.13 2.38
CA THR A 80 -8.39 1.75 1.91
C THR A 80 -9.18 1.00 3.00
N LEU A 81 -8.55 0.05 3.70
CA LEU A 81 -9.20 -0.68 4.80
C LEU A 81 -9.60 0.23 5.96
N MET A 82 -8.73 1.19 6.32
CA MET A 82 -9.01 2.15 7.39
C MET A 82 -10.18 3.08 7.04
N ILE A 83 -10.29 3.51 5.78
CA ILE A 83 -11.43 4.31 5.30
C ILE A 83 -12.73 3.50 5.45
N ILE A 84 -12.74 2.24 4.99
CA ILE A 84 -13.92 1.37 5.13
C ILE A 84 -14.29 1.16 6.61
N TYR A 85 -13.30 0.91 7.47
CA TYR A 85 -13.51 0.72 8.90
C TYR A 85 -14.12 1.95 9.58
N SER A 86 -13.57 3.14 9.30
CA SER A 86 -14.12 4.39 9.83
C SER A 86 -15.54 4.65 9.35
N GLY A 87 -15.85 4.35 8.07
CA GLY A 87 -17.20 4.43 7.51
C GLY A 87 -18.18 3.49 8.19
N PHE A 88 -17.77 2.25 8.48
CA PHE A 88 -18.60 1.30 9.22
C PHE A 88 -18.91 1.80 10.64
N LEU A 89 -17.93 2.40 11.31
CA LEU A 89 -18.10 2.95 12.65
C LEU A 89 -19.15 4.09 12.68
N PHE A 90 -19.23 4.90 11.62
CA PHE A 90 -20.29 5.90 11.45
C PHE A 90 -21.68 5.26 11.30
N VAL A 91 -21.79 4.19 10.52
CA VAL A 91 -23.07 3.48 10.33
C VAL A 91 -23.55 2.81 11.62
N VAL A 92 -22.64 2.22 12.39
CA VAL A 92 -22.94 1.55 13.67
C VAL A 92 -23.26 2.54 14.78
N ALA A 93 -22.76 3.77 14.72
CA ALA A 93 -23.02 4.76 15.76
C ALA A 93 -24.51 5.10 15.90
N GLN A 94 -25.31 5.01 14.83
CA GLN A 94 -26.78 5.15 14.83
C GLN A 94 -27.32 6.34 15.65
N GLY A 95 -26.56 7.44 15.75
CA GLY A 95 -26.95 8.62 16.53
C GLY A 95 -26.59 8.59 18.03
N ASN A 96 -25.94 7.54 18.52
CA ASN A 96 -25.35 7.55 19.86
C ASN A 96 -24.14 8.52 19.90
N PRO A 97 -24.15 9.57 20.75
CA PRO A 97 -23.14 10.62 20.73
C PRO A 97 -21.73 10.08 21.01
N THR A 98 -21.59 9.14 21.94
CA THR A 98 -20.30 8.54 22.33
C THR A 98 -19.69 7.70 21.21
N LYS A 99 -20.51 6.96 20.47
CA LYS A 99 -20.02 6.15 19.33
C LYS A 99 -19.73 7.03 18.11
N LEU A 100 -20.50 8.10 17.92
CA LEU A 100 -20.30 9.06 16.84
C LEU A 100 -18.97 9.81 17.01
N GLU A 101 -18.65 10.21 18.24
CA GLU A 101 -17.36 10.85 18.54
C GLU A 101 -16.18 9.93 18.22
N LYS A 102 -16.27 8.65 18.61
CA LYS A 102 -15.26 7.64 18.24
C LYS A 102 -15.13 7.46 16.73
N ALA A 103 -16.23 7.46 15.99
CA ALA A 103 -16.24 7.37 14.53
C ALA A 103 -15.51 8.57 13.88
N LYS A 104 -15.79 9.78 14.37
CA LYS A 104 -15.14 11.01 13.91
C LYS A 104 -13.64 10.99 14.17
N THR A 105 -13.23 10.61 15.38
CA THR A 105 -11.81 10.53 15.72
C THR A 105 -11.09 9.49 14.85
N ALA A 106 -11.68 8.31 14.65
CA ALA A 106 -11.12 7.29 13.77
C ALA A 106 -10.98 7.76 12.31
N PHE A 107 -11.98 8.49 11.81
CA PHE A 107 -11.94 9.08 10.47
C PHE A 107 -10.85 10.16 10.35
N LEU A 108 -10.72 11.06 11.33
CA LEU A 108 -9.66 12.07 11.33
C LEU A 108 -8.27 11.43 11.31
N TRP A 109 -8.04 10.41 12.14
CA TRP A 109 -6.77 9.67 12.11
C TRP A 109 -6.51 8.98 10.77
N THR A 110 -7.56 8.45 10.13
CA THR A 110 -7.46 7.85 8.79
C THR A 110 -7.09 8.88 7.72
N VAL A 111 -7.71 10.06 7.75
CA VAL A 111 -7.41 11.17 6.84
C VAL A 111 -5.99 11.66 7.04
N ILE A 112 -5.55 11.85 8.29
CA ILE A 112 -4.18 12.28 8.60
C ILE A 112 -3.17 11.23 8.13
N GLY A 113 -3.40 9.94 8.41
CA GLY A 113 -2.50 8.87 7.95
C GLY A 113 -2.40 8.80 6.42
N THR A 114 -3.51 8.97 5.71
CA THR A 114 -3.53 9.01 4.25
C THR A 114 -2.84 10.26 3.71
N ALA A 115 -3.06 11.42 4.33
CA ALA A 115 -2.39 12.67 3.96
C ALA A 115 -0.87 12.59 4.17
N VAL A 116 -0.39 11.91 5.21
CA VAL A 116 1.03 11.68 5.44
C VAL A 116 1.61 10.73 4.39
N LEU A 117 0.91 9.65 4.02
CA LEU A 117 1.35 8.75 2.96
C LEU A 117 1.53 9.49 1.61
N LEU A 118 0.52 10.27 1.21
CA LEU A 118 0.58 11.05 -0.03
C LEU A 118 1.58 12.22 0.07
N GLY A 119 1.62 12.87 1.23
CA GLY A 119 2.51 14.00 1.50
C GLY A 119 3.99 13.62 1.51
N SER A 120 4.33 12.43 2.00
CA SER A 120 5.70 11.93 1.99
C SER A 120 6.27 11.84 0.57
N TRP A 121 5.47 11.33 -0.38
CA TRP A 121 5.88 11.24 -1.77
C TRP A 121 5.95 12.63 -2.44
N ALA A 122 4.97 13.50 -2.16
CA ALA A 122 4.96 14.86 -2.69
C ALA A 122 6.15 15.70 -2.23
N ILE A 123 6.58 15.55 -0.97
CA ILE A 123 7.75 16.26 -0.45
C ILE A 123 9.04 15.70 -1.07
N ALA A 124 9.15 14.36 -1.19
CA ALA A 124 10.32 13.72 -1.81
C ALA A 124 10.52 14.20 -3.25
N SER A 125 9.46 14.25 -4.06
CA SER A 125 9.56 14.69 -5.46
C SER A 125 9.96 16.16 -5.61
N VAL A 126 9.53 17.03 -4.70
CA VAL A 126 9.95 18.44 -4.68
C VAL A 126 11.44 18.56 -4.35
N ILE A 127 11.94 17.76 -3.42
CA ILE A 127 13.36 17.74 -3.06
C ILE A 127 14.19 17.23 -4.24
N GLU A 128 13.80 16.12 -4.86
CA GLU A 128 14.46 15.58 -6.06
C GLU A 128 14.48 16.60 -7.21
N ALA A 129 13.34 17.25 -7.49
CA ALA A 129 13.25 18.29 -8.49
C ALA A 129 14.22 19.44 -8.21
N THR A 130 14.31 19.89 -6.95
CA THR A 130 15.23 20.97 -6.55
C THR A 130 16.69 20.54 -6.70
N ILE A 131 17.02 19.30 -6.34
CA ILE A 131 18.39 18.77 -6.47
C ILE A 131 18.79 18.67 -7.95
N ASN A 132 17.89 18.21 -8.82
CA ASN A 132 18.15 18.09 -10.24
C ASN A 132 18.32 19.47 -10.90
N ASP A 133 17.47 20.44 -10.55
CA ASP A 133 17.55 21.81 -11.06
C ASP A 133 18.88 22.51 -10.68
N ILE A 134 19.43 22.19 -9.50
CA ILE A 134 20.75 22.69 -9.06
C ILE A 134 21.90 21.95 -9.76
N ARG A 135 21.72 20.67 -10.11
CA ARG A 135 22.77 19.84 -10.73
C ARG A 135 22.90 20.04 -12.23
N GLY A 136 21.89 20.61 -12.90
CA GLY A 136 21.85 20.88 -14.34
C GLY A 136 21.20 19.76 -15.12
#